data_AF-A0A6B0X086-F1
#
_entry.id   AF-A0A6B0X086-F1
#
_cell.length_a   1.000
_cell.length_b   1.000
_cell.length_c   1.000
_cell.angle_alpha   90.00
_cell.angle_beta   90.00
_cell.angle_gamma   90.00
#
_symmetry.space_group_name_H-M   'P 1'
#
loop_
_entity.id
_entity.type
_entity.pdbx_description
1 polymer ?
#
loop_
_entity_poly.entity_id
_entity_poly.type
_entity_poly.pdbx_seq_one_letter_code
_entity_poly.pdbx_strand_id
1 'polypeptide(L)'
;DPPSACTQLREPGRRFLCRQVNVLRALPDFGPGDGGTMLIPGSHKANFRHPYYDEQRMGEDRSVDGTVGAVEVFMKAGDALVFVDGISHGSAKRMNAGTRRIVVYRYGPSWGNFRHGYQPSPELLERLTPQRRRIVQPQVLLPREPQVKRGEG
;
A
#
# COMPACT_ATOMS: atom_id res chain seq x y z
N ASP A 1 15.09 15.38 -8.22
CA ASP A 1 14.07 14.77 -9.09
C ASP A 1 12.72 15.44 -8.93
N PRO A 2 12.12 15.92 -10.02
CA PRO A 2 10.76 16.45 -10.00
C PRO A 2 9.76 15.31 -9.70
N PRO A 3 8.55 15.62 -9.22
CA PRO A 3 7.62 14.62 -8.72
C PRO A 3 7.22 13.67 -9.85
N SER A 4 7.62 12.41 -9.75
CA SER A 4 7.15 11.39 -10.67
C SER A 4 5.69 11.10 -10.35
N ALA A 5 4.79 11.61 -11.19
CA ALA A 5 3.45 11.03 -11.34
C ALA A 5 3.67 9.52 -11.55
N CYS A 6 3.24 8.71 -10.57
CA CYS A 6 3.57 7.29 -10.49
C CYS A 6 2.77 6.52 -11.54
N THR A 7 3.25 6.56 -12.78
CA THR A 7 2.66 5.91 -13.95
C THR A 7 3.48 4.65 -14.25
N GLN A 8 2.86 3.45 -14.20
CA GLN A 8 3.58 2.18 -14.45
C GLN A 8 3.74 1.86 -15.95
N LEU A 9 2.99 2.54 -16.81
CA LEU A 9 3.15 2.53 -18.26
C LEU A 9 3.80 3.85 -18.70
N ARG A 10 4.71 3.80 -19.66
CA ARG A 10 5.26 4.99 -20.33
C ARG A 10 5.55 4.59 -21.78
N GLU A 11 4.86 5.20 -22.73
CA GLU A 11 5.15 5.07 -24.17
C GLU A 11 5.83 6.38 -24.61
N PRO A 12 7.00 6.35 -25.30
CA PRO A 12 7.51 5.26 -26.13
C PRO A 12 8.65 4.47 -25.46
N GLY A 13 8.54 3.14 -25.51
CA GLY A 13 9.56 2.19 -25.04
C GLY A 13 9.06 0.86 -24.49
N ARG A 14 7.73 0.65 -24.40
CA ARG A 14 7.07 -0.63 -24.00
C ARG A 14 7.64 -1.30 -22.74
N ARG A 15 7.97 -0.52 -21.70
CA ARG A 15 8.42 -1.08 -20.42
C ARG A 15 7.29 -1.04 -19.40
N PHE A 16 6.89 -2.21 -18.91
CA PHE A 16 6.03 -2.34 -17.73
C PHE A 16 6.90 -2.31 -16.49
N LEU A 17 6.66 -1.35 -15.58
CA LEU A 17 7.40 -1.24 -14.33
C LEU A 17 6.46 -1.48 -13.15
N CYS A 18 6.57 -2.65 -12.52
CA CYS A 18 5.95 -2.90 -11.23
C CYS A 18 7.02 -2.75 -10.13
N ARG A 19 6.99 -1.61 -9.42
CA ARG A 19 7.96 -1.36 -8.33
C ARG A 19 7.55 -2.02 -7.02
N GLN A 20 6.28 -2.30 -6.82
CA GLN A 20 5.79 -2.88 -5.58
C GLN A 20 4.40 -3.50 -5.79
N VAL A 21 4.15 -4.59 -5.06
CA VAL A 21 2.84 -5.22 -4.91
C VAL A 21 2.41 -5.10 -3.46
N ASN A 22 1.17 -4.65 -3.24
CA ASN A 22 0.54 -4.63 -1.93
C ASN A 22 -0.35 -5.87 -1.79
N VAL A 23 -0.31 -6.50 -0.63
CA VAL A 23 -1.26 -7.52 -0.19
C VAL A 23 -1.93 -7.02 1.08
N LEU A 24 -3.23 -6.79 1.02
CA LEU A 24 -4.04 -6.41 2.17
C LEU A 24 -4.82 -7.63 2.62
N ARG A 25 -4.56 -8.11 3.85
CA ARG A 25 -5.30 -9.23 4.42
C ARG A 25 -6.31 -8.74 5.44
N ALA A 26 -7.56 -9.15 5.29
CA ALA A 26 -8.63 -8.84 6.23
C ALA A 26 -8.49 -9.66 7.53
N LEU A 27 -8.62 -8.99 8.69
CA LEU A 27 -8.66 -9.67 9.99
C LEU A 27 -10.12 -9.95 10.43
N PRO A 28 -11.02 -8.96 10.53
CA PRO A 28 -12.46 -9.19 10.58
C PRO A 28 -13.08 -9.08 9.19
N ASP A 29 -14.34 -9.50 9.09
CA ASP A 29 -15.21 -9.16 7.96
C ASP A 29 -15.42 -7.64 7.89
N PHE A 30 -15.53 -7.11 6.68
CA PHE A 30 -15.96 -5.72 6.46
C PHE A 30 -16.72 -5.58 5.14
N GLY A 31 -17.79 -4.80 5.18
CA GLY A 31 -18.74 -4.61 4.08
C GLY A 31 -19.11 -3.14 3.86
N PRO A 32 -20.28 -2.86 3.27
CA PRO A 32 -20.76 -1.51 3.03
C PRO A 32 -20.73 -0.64 4.29
N GLY A 33 -20.13 0.55 4.18
CA GLY A 33 -20.02 1.51 5.29
C GLY A 33 -18.87 1.23 6.28
N ASP A 34 -18.10 0.15 6.10
CA ASP A 34 -16.92 -0.13 6.93
C ASP A 34 -15.65 0.60 6.47
N GLY A 35 -15.72 1.32 5.35
CA GLY A 35 -14.61 2.10 4.81
C GLY A 35 -13.56 1.21 4.16
N GLY A 36 -13.99 0.29 3.30
CA GLY A 36 -13.16 -0.65 2.56
C GLY A 36 -12.10 0.02 1.68
N THR A 37 -11.18 -0.80 1.15
CA THR A 37 -10.18 -0.29 0.20
C THR A 37 -10.87 0.00 -1.13
N MET A 38 -10.65 1.19 -1.65
CA MET A 38 -11.17 1.64 -2.93
C MET A 38 -10.07 1.55 -3.97
N LEU A 39 -10.37 1.00 -5.15
CA LEU A 39 -9.43 0.85 -6.26
C LEU A 39 -10.08 1.36 -7.55
N ILE A 40 -9.31 1.98 -8.45
CA ILE A 40 -9.76 2.21 -9.84
C ILE A 40 -9.12 1.12 -10.71
N PRO A 41 -9.88 0.09 -11.14
CA PRO A 41 -9.32 -0.99 -11.94
C PRO A 41 -8.68 -0.47 -13.23
N GLY A 42 -7.48 -1.00 -13.54
CA GLY A 42 -6.76 -0.63 -14.76
C GLY A 42 -6.03 0.72 -14.72
N SER A 43 -6.21 1.55 -13.69
CA SER A 43 -5.58 2.90 -13.66
C SER A 43 -4.05 2.88 -13.60
N HIS A 44 -3.44 1.77 -13.19
CA HIS A 44 -1.99 1.55 -13.29
C HIS A 44 -1.46 1.59 -14.75
N LYS A 45 -2.34 1.49 -15.75
CA LYS A 45 -2.01 1.63 -17.18
C LYS A 45 -2.26 3.04 -17.73
N ALA A 46 -2.92 3.91 -16.97
CA ALA A 46 -3.19 5.27 -17.44
C ALA A 46 -1.88 6.04 -17.55
N ASN A 47 -1.69 6.83 -18.62
CA ASN A 47 -0.52 7.69 -18.85
C ASN A 47 -0.82 9.18 -18.60
N PHE A 48 -2.02 9.47 -18.09
CA PHE A 48 -2.52 10.82 -17.83
C PHE A 48 -2.98 10.93 -16.39
N ARG A 49 -3.03 12.17 -15.89
CA ARG A 49 -3.50 12.45 -14.53
C ARG A 49 -4.98 12.12 -14.42
N HIS A 50 -5.39 11.50 -13.32
CA HIS A 50 -6.80 11.26 -13.04
C HIS A 50 -7.58 12.59 -12.96
N PRO A 51 -8.77 12.72 -13.57
CA PRO A 51 -9.51 13.99 -13.60
C PRO A 51 -9.74 14.60 -12.21
N TYR A 52 -10.02 13.76 -11.20
CA TYR A 52 -10.32 14.17 -9.83
C TYR A 52 -9.09 14.18 -8.91
N TYR A 53 -7.87 14.17 -9.46
CA TYR A 53 -6.65 14.01 -8.65
C TYR A 53 -6.49 15.08 -7.58
N ASP A 54 -6.81 16.35 -7.88
CA ASP A 54 -6.62 17.45 -6.92
C ASP A 54 -7.67 17.47 -5.81
N GLU A 55 -8.90 17.08 -6.13
CA GLU A 55 -10.02 16.99 -5.19
C GLU A 55 -9.83 15.85 -4.18
N GLN A 56 -9.17 14.77 -4.61
CA GLN A 56 -9.09 13.51 -3.86
C GLN A 56 -7.69 13.19 -3.34
N ARG A 57 -6.91 14.24 -3.04
CA ARG A 57 -5.58 14.06 -2.42
C ARG A 57 -5.71 13.51 -1.01
N MET A 58 -4.68 12.81 -0.54
CA MET A 58 -4.59 12.38 0.86
C MET A 58 -4.68 13.58 1.81
N GLY A 59 -5.48 13.47 2.87
CA GLY A 59 -5.65 14.50 3.89
C GLY A 59 -6.46 13.97 5.07
N GLU A 60 -6.43 14.70 6.19
CA GLU A 60 -7.29 14.40 7.34
C GLU A 60 -8.77 14.50 6.93
N ASP A 61 -9.58 13.56 7.41
CA ASP A 61 -11.01 13.41 7.09
C ASP A 61 -11.36 13.32 5.60
N ARG A 62 -10.39 12.99 4.74
CA ARG A 62 -10.64 12.75 3.31
C ARG A 62 -10.80 11.26 3.02
N SER A 63 -11.78 10.97 2.19
CA SER A 63 -12.03 9.66 1.60
C SER A 63 -12.09 9.78 0.08
N VAL A 64 -12.07 8.64 -0.60
CA VAL A 64 -12.23 8.57 -2.06
C VAL A 64 -13.64 8.06 -2.43
N ASP A 65 -14.63 8.43 -1.63
CA ASP A 65 -16.03 8.13 -1.95
C ASP A 65 -16.47 8.91 -3.19
N GLY A 66 -17.32 8.31 -4.02
CA GLY A 66 -17.83 8.94 -5.23
C GLY A 66 -16.80 9.17 -6.34
N THR A 67 -15.55 8.71 -6.17
CA THR A 67 -14.55 8.74 -7.25
C THR A 67 -15.03 7.94 -8.44
N VAL A 68 -15.12 8.61 -9.60
CA VAL A 68 -15.50 7.95 -10.85
C VAL A 68 -14.56 6.78 -11.14
N GLY A 69 -15.15 5.59 -11.34
CA GLY A 69 -14.42 4.37 -11.65
C GLY A 69 -13.78 3.68 -10.44
N ALA A 70 -13.87 4.23 -9.23
CA ALA A 70 -13.42 3.54 -8.03
C ALA A 70 -14.46 2.50 -7.58
N VAL A 71 -13.97 1.36 -7.14
CA VAL A 71 -14.75 0.23 -6.64
C VAL A 71 -14.31 -0.07 -5.22
N GLU A 72 -15.27 -0.18 -4.30
CA GLU A 72 -15.02 -0.62 -2.92
C GLU A 72 -14.86 -2.15 -2.88
N VAL A 73 -13.80 -2.60 -2.22
CA VAL A 73 -13.57 -4.03 -2.00
C VAL A 73 -14.06 -4.41 -0.60
N PHE A 74 -15.07 -5.26 -0.56
CA PHE A 74 -15.55 -5.93 0.66
C PHE A 74 -14.84 -7.28 0.82
N MET A 75 -14.53 -7.64 2.06
CA MET A 75 -13.72 -8.82 2.35
C MET A 75 -14.22 -9.51 3.62
N LYS A 76 -14.15 -10.84 3.64
CA LYS A 76 -14.31 -11.64 4.85
C LYS A 76 -12.96 -11.83 5.54
N ALA A 77 -12.98 -12.16 6.83
CA ALA A 77 -11.83 -12.53 7.61
C ALA A 77 -10.99 -13.60 6.89
N GLY A 78 -9.72 -13.29 6.65
CA GLY A 78 -8.80 -14.18 5.96
C GLY A 78 -8.64 -13.91 4.46
N ASP A 79 -9.57 -13.22 3.81
CA ASP A 79 -9.43 -12.82 2.40
C ASP A 79 -8.19 -11.92 2.21
N ALA A 80 -7.64 -11.95 1.00
CA ALA A 80 -6.49 -11.14 0.62
C ALA A 80 -6.73 -10.39 -0.69
N LEU A 81 -6.56 -9.07 -0.66
CA LEU A 81 -6.60 -8.21 -1.82
C LEU A 81 -5.17 -7.93 -2.30
N VAL A 82 -4.87 -8.31 -3.54
CA VAL A 82 -3.53 -8.15 -4.14
C VAL A 82 -3.60 -7.14 -5.29
N PHE A 83 -2.76 -6.11 -5.25
CA PHE A 83 -2.70 -5.11 -6.31
C PHE A 83 -1.31 -4.48 -6.43
N VAL A 84 -1.02 -3.94 -7.61
CA VAL A 84 0.21 -3.19 -7.87
C VAL A 84 0.14 -1.80 -7.25
N ASP A 85 1.24 -1.31 -6.69
CA ASP A 85 1.29 -0.05 -5.95
C ASP A 85 0.89 1.19 -6.77
N GLY A 86 1.10 1.14 -8.09
CA GLY A 86 0.76 2.23 -9.01
C GLY A 86 -0.71 2.26 -9.45
N ILE A 87 -1.57 1.39 -8.91
CA ILE A 87 -3.02 1.56 -9.09
C ILE A 87 -3.49 2.74 -8.24
N SER A 88 -4.47 3.50 -8.74
CA SER A 88 -5.13 4.54 -7.96
C SER A 88 -5.97 3.87 -6.89
N HIS A 89 -5.70 4.20 -5.63
CA HIS A 89 -6.34 3.57 -4.48
C HIS A 89 -6.48 4.53 -3.31
N GLY A 90 -7.42 4.20 -2.42
CA GLY A 90 -7.69 4.92 -1.18
C GLY A 90 -8.59 4.09 -0.27
N SER A 91 -9.28 4.74 0.66
CA SER A 91 -10.32 4.11 1.48
C SER A 91 -11.63 4.88 1.36
N ALA A 92 -12.74 4.13 1.39
CA ALA A 92 -14.06 4.70 1.58
C ALA A 92 -14.18 5.28 3.00
N LYS A 93 -15.11 6.21 3.20
CA LYS A 93 -15.39 6.74 4.54
C LYS A 93 -16.04 5.65 5.39
N ARG A 94 -15.54 5.50 6.62
CA ARG A 94 -16.16 4.61 7.60
C ARG A 94 -17.35 5.31 8.24
N MET A 95 -18.51 4.67 8.16
CA MET A 95 -19.78 5.14 8.72
C MET A 95 -20.28 4.24 9.86
N ASN A 96 -19.89 2.96 9.85
CA ASN A 96 -20.26 2.01 10.90
C ASN A 96 -19.33 2.12 12.12
N ALA A 97 -19.87 1.88 13.32
CA ALA A 97 -19.09 1.82 14.55
C ALA A 97 -18.02 0.70 14.52
N GLY A 98 -17.01 0.80 15.39
CA GLY A 98 -15.91 -0.17 15.48
C GLY A 98 -14.72 0.13 14.59
N THR A 99 -13.82 -0.85 14.42
CA THR A 99 -12.53 -0.66 13.72
C THR A 99 -12.33 -1.66 12.60
N ARG A 100 -12.09 -1.18 11.38
CA ARG A 100 -11.55 -1.99 10.28
C ARG A 100 -10.09 -2.30 10.56
N ARG A 101 -9.70 -3.58 10.55
CA ARG A 101 -8.32 -4.02 10.79
C ARG A 101 -7.81 -4.90 9.66
N ILE A 102 -6.66 -4.52 9.10
CA ILE A 102 -5.99 -5.26 8.02
C ILE A 102 -4.51 -5.41 8.32
N VAL A 103 -3.89 -6.43 7.73
CA VAL A 103 -2.43 -6.55 7.67
C VAL A 103 -1.97 -6.18 6.27
N VAL A 104 -1.02 -5.24 6.19
CA VAL A 104 -0.45 -4.76 4.93
C VAL A 104 0.91 -5.42 4.71
N TYR A 105 1.05 -6.20 3.64
CA TYR A 105 2.34 -6.67 3.17
C TYR A 105 2.72 -5.93 1.89
N ARG A 106 3.94 -5.42 1.84
CA ARG A 106 4.48 -4.70 0.68
C ARG A 106 5.69 -5.44 0.14
N TYR A 107 5.55 -6.01 -1.04
CA TYR A 107 6.62 -6.72 -1.73
C TYR A 107 7.22 -5.81 -2.78
N GLY A 108 8.46 -5.39 -2.54
CA GLY A 108 9.26 -4.61 -3.49
C GLY A 108 10.32 -5.46 -4.18
N PRO A 109 11.07 -4.87 -5.12
CA PRO A 109 12.22 -5.52 -5.74
C PRO A 109 13.26 -5.88 -4.67
N SER A 110 14.01 -6.95 -4.94
CA SER A 110 15.02 -7.45 -4.01
C SER A 110 16.10 -6.43 -3.66
N TRP A 111 16.38 -5.45 -4.53
CA TRP A 111 17.34 -4.36 -4.29
C TRP A 111 16.78 -3.20 -3.44
N GLY A 112 15.49 -3.24 -3.08
CA GLY A 112 14.85 -2.24 -2.22
C GLY A 112 15.31 -2.35 -0.76
N ASN A 113 15.16 -1.24 -0.02
CA ASN A 113 15.51 -1.16 1.41
C ASN A 113 14.39 -0.47 2.20
N PHE A 114 14.33 -0.64 3.52
CA PHE A 114 13.23 -0.12 4.33
C PHE A 114 13.19 1.41 4.37
N ARG A 115 12.02 1.98 4.09
CA ARG A 115 11.81 3.43 4.02
C ARG A 115 12.04 4.14 5.37
N HIS A 116 11.56 3.56 6.47
CA HIS A 116 11.41 4.25 7.76
C HIS A 116 12.41 3.78 8.83
N GLY A 117 13.58 3.25 8.46
CA GLY A 117 14.64 2.86 9.40
C GLY A 117 14.32 1.71 10.35
N TYR A 118 13.10 1.19 10.36
CA TYR A 118 12.76 -0.02 11.10
C TYR A 118 13.47 -1.24 10.52
N GLN A 119 13.97 -2.09 11.40
CA GLN A 119 14.73 -3.29 11.06
C GLN A 119 14.10 -4.52 11.73
N PRO A 120 14.15 -5.70 11.09
CA PRO A 120 13.79 -6.95 11.74
C PRO A 120 14.66 -7.15 13.00
N SER A 121 14.03 -7.55 14.11
CA SER A 121 14.78 -7.83 15.33
C SER A 121 15.60 -9.12 15.21
N PRO A 122 16.72 -9.26 15.94
CA PRO A 122 17.51 -10.49 15.96
C PRO A 122 16.67 -11.74 16.28
N GLU A 123 15.76 -11.63 17.25
CA GLU A 123 14.88 -12.73 17.69
C GLU A 123 13.90 -13.15 16.59
N LEU A 124 13.40 -12.19 15.79
CA LEU A 124 12.61 -12.53 14.62
C LEU A 124 13.45 -13.32 13.63
N LEU A 125 14.64 -12.84 13.30
CA LEU A 125 15.51 -13.45 12.29
C LEU A 125 15.95 -14.88 12.66
N GLU A 126 16.20 -15.14 13.94
CA GLU A 126 16.57 -16.47 14.45
C GLU A 126 15.46 -17.51 14.26
N ARG A 127 14.18 -17.10 14.36
CA ARG A 127 13.03 -18.01 14.18
C ARG A 127 12.70 -18.29 12.71
N LEU A 128 13.31 -17.57 11.76
CA LEU A 128 13.00 -17.72 10.35
C LEU A 128 13.84 -18.82 9.71
N THR A 129 13.19 -19.67 8.91
CA THR A 129 13.89 -20.55 7.97
C THR A 129 14.78 -19.72 7.01
N PRO A 130 15.84 -20.31 6.42
CA PRO A 130 16.69 -19.61 5.45
C PRO A 130 15.92 -18.95 4.30
N GLN A 131 14.86 -19.60 3.81
CA GLN A 131 14.00 -19.05 2.74
C GLN A 131 13.23 -17.81 3.20
N ARG A 132 12.58 -17.86 4.37
CA ARG A 132 11.86 -16.71 4.94
C ARG A 132 12.78 -15.53 5.25
N ARG A 133 14.01 -15.80 5.70
CA ARG A 133 15.01 -14.75 5.95
C ARG A 133 15.36 -13.97 4.69
N ARG A 134 15.44 -14.63 3.52
CA ARG A 134 15.64 -13.97 2.22
C ARG A 134 14.48 -13.06 1.82
N ILE A 135 13.28 -13.26 2.37
CA ILE A 135 12.12 -12.39 2.13
C ILE A 135 12.14 -11.20 3.10
N VAL A 136 12.40 -11.48 4.39
CA VAL A 136 12.33 -10.47 5.46
C VAL A 136 13.52 -9.51 5.44
N GLN A 137 14.71 -9.99 5.09
CA GLN A 137 15.93 -9.18 5.01
C GLN A 137 16.79 -9.61 3.80
N PRO A 138 16.38 -9.26 2.58
CA PRO A 138 17.10 -9.62 1.35
C PRO A 138 18.42 -8.85 1.15
N GLN A 139 18.59 -7.71 1.83
CA GLN A 139 19.69 -6.76 1.62
C GLN A 139 20.38 -6.38 2.93
N VAL A 140 21.60 -5.86 2.80
CA VAL A 140 22.25 -5.11 3.88
C VAL A 140 21.40 -3.89 4.20
N LEU A 141 21.08 -3.70 5.48
CA LEU A 141 20.21 -2.61 5.92
C LEU A 141 20.95 -1.28 5.83
N LEU A 142 20.30 -0.29 5.21
CA LEU A 142 20.85 1.05 5.18
C LEU A 142 20.55 1.74 6.52
N PRO A 143 21.54 2.36 7.16
CA PRO A 143 21.31 3.09 8.39
C PRO A 143 20.36 4.26 8.13
N ARG A 144 19.22 4.25 8.81
CA ARG A 144 18.21 5.31 8.78
C ARG A 144 17.62 5.43 10.18
N GLU A 145 17.35 6.66 10.61
CA GLU A 145 16.67 6.88 11.88
C GLU A 145 15.18 6.49 11.78
N PRO A 146 14.67 5.66 12.70
CA PRO A 146 13.26 5.35 12.76
C PRO A 146 12.40 6.57 13.06
N GLN A 147 11.23 6.67 12.42
CA GLN A 147 10.25 7.72 12.69
C GLN A 147 9.47 7.41 13.97
N VAL A 148 10.14 7.45 15.12
CA VAL A 148 9.52 7.31 16.43
C VAL A 148 9.14 8.70 16.92
N LYS A 149 7.86 8.94 17.23
CA LYS A 149 7.48 10.10 18.02
C LYS A 149 8.08 9.91 19.40
N ARG A 150 9.14 10.64 19.73
CA ARG A 150 9.64 10.72 21.11
C ARG A 150 8.50 11.35 21.91
N GLY A 151 7.95 10.61 22.87
CA GLY A 151 6.98 11.19 23.79
C GLY A 151 7.65 12.38 24.48
N GLU A 152 6.96 13.52 24.50
CA GLU A 152 7.30 14.58 25.45
C GLU A 152 7.15 13.96 26.84
N GLY A 153 8.26 13.97 27.60
CA GLY A 153 8.31 13.42 28.95
C GLY A 153 7.55 14.25 29.97
#